data_AF-A0A1Q8WVJ9-F1
#
_entry.id   AF-A0A1Q8WVJ9-F1
#
_cell.length_a   1.000
_cell.length_b   1.000
_cell.length_c   1.000
_cell.angle_alpha   90.00
_cell.angle_beta   90.00
_cell.angle_gamma   90.00
#
_symmetry.space_group_name_H-M   'P 1'
#
loop_
_entity.id
_entity.type
_entity.pdbx_description
1 polymer ?
#
loop_
_entity_poly.entity_id
_entity_poly.type
_entity_poly.pdbx_seq_one_letter_code
_entity_poly.pdbx_strand_id
1 'polypeptide(L)'
;MDIEDIEVFIGIDVGKTDHWATALSRDGRKVLDKPLPNDEARLRSLYGKLADHGNLLVVVDQPATIGALAVAVAQDMGITVGYLPGLSMRRIADLTPGSAKTDAKDAAVIAGAARTMPHTLRAVSTSDEDAAALSMLTGFDLDLARQIIREEAPAMRDAVVEDFAIHPEDLKRVATPELLDDIAANVMALRLGDEQFAREIYRDIRDQAIRAAERWYDVAVRVRLSTAVERSTAGTPLLDVTVEWEYTTVPSSATRRFACVSDQDEYNELRQDVPATSTWFMAPRPGMDTRRREAYELLELTVDGRPQPIRRSTRATGQTYSVDLDEDARNGEPVRIRQVFRTITPQWSHRLYFAVRQPTRGWSLRLDYTDTNIGDMRVNDTVATAPAARIVRSPEAVPGKVIALESAGWLMPGSGVAFTWTLNEELPQTEQPEAAASSRER
;
A
#
# COMPACT_ATOMS: atom_id res chain seq x y z
N MET A 1 36.32 -20.06 -38.84
CA MET A 1 37.42 -19.63 -39.75
C MET A 1 38.41 -20.79 -39.83
N ASP A 2 38.95 -21.07 -41.01
CA ASP A 2 40.05 -22.04 -41.14
C ASP A 2 41.36 -21.35 -40.76
N ILE A 3 42.20 -22.01 -39.96
CA ILE A 3 43.44 -21.47 -39.41
C ILE A 3 44.61 -22.47 -39.51
N GLU A 4 44.45 -23.57 -40.25
CA GLU A 4 45.45 -24.65 -40.29
C GLU A 4 46.80 -24.22 -40.87
N ASP A 5 46.80 -23.21 -41.72
CA ASP A 5 47.96 -22.63 -42.39
C ASP A 5 48.52 -21.39 -41.66
N ILE A 6 47.93 -20.98 -40.53
CA ILE A 6 48.33 -19.80 -39.76
C ILE A 6 49.42 -20.16 -38.73
N GLU A 7 50.52 -19.42 -38.77
CA GLU A 7 51.66 -19.62 -37.86
C GLU A 7 51.73 -18.56 -36.75
N VAL A 8 51.14 -17.38 -36.97
CA VAL A 8 51.08 -16.29 -35.97
C VAL A 8 49.69 -15.70 -35.85
N PHE A 9 49.19 -15.64 -34.62
CA PHE A 9 47.88 -15.11 -34.23
C PHE A 9 48.06 -13.76 -33.54
N ILE A 10 47.58 -12.69 -34.18
CA ILE A 10 47.71 -11.31 -33.71
C ILE A 10 46.35 -10.85 -33.18
N GLY A 11 46.25 -10.66 -31.86
CA GLY A 11 45.11 -10.02 -31.22
C GLY A 11 45.40 -8.54 -30.99
N ILE A 12 44.49 -7.69 -31.46
CA ILE A 12 44.59 -6.24 -31.27
C ILE A 12 43.37 -5.78 -30.47
N ASP A 13 43.62 -5.21 -29.29
CA ASP A 13 42.61 -4.47 -28.55
C ASP A 13 42.65 -3.01 -29.00
N VAL A 14 41.57 -2.54 -29.62
CA VAL A 14 41.56 -1.26 -30.32
C VAL A 14 41.07 -0.12 -29.41
N GLY A 15 42.01 0.71 -28.95
CA GLY A 15 41.74 1.94 -28.19
C GLY A 15 41.62 3.21 -29.05
N LYS A 16 41.00 4.26 -28.50
CA LYS A 16 40.77 5.55 -29.18
C LYS A 16 42.07 6.31 -29.52
N THR A 17 43.13 6.13 -28.74
CA THR A 17 44.41 6.84 -28.92
C THR A 17 45.54 5.89 -29.34
N ASP A 18 45.71 4.79 -28.60
CA ASP A 18 46.67 3.74 -28.92
C ASP A 18 45.95 2.39 -28.85
N HIS A 19 46.33 1.46 -29.73
CA HIS A 19 45.93 0.07 -29.61
C HIS A 19 46.96 -0.69 -28.78
N TRP A 20 46.63 -1.91 -28.40
CA TRP A 20 47.61 -2.86 -27.90
C TRP A 20 47.60 -4.12 -28.77
N ALA A 21 48.78 -4.59 -29.18
CA ALA A 21 48.90 -5.80 -29.98
C ALA A 21 49.64 -6.89 -29.19
N THR A 22 49.04 -8.07 -29.17
CA THR A 22 49.69 -9.32 -28.73
C THR A 22 49.75 -10.28 -29.91
N ALA A 23 50.93 -10.83 -30.20
CA ALA A 23 51.09 -11.87 -31.20
C ALA A 23 51.59 -13.17 -30.54
N LEU A 24 50.94 -14.28 -30.86
CA LEU A 24 51.25 -15.61 -30.36
C LEU A 24 51.63 -16.51 -31.54
N SER A 25 52.69 -17.31 -31.40
CA SER A 25 52.98 -18.38 -32.35
C SER A 25 51.93 -19.50 -32.25
N ARG A 26 51.97 -20.43 -33.19
CA ARG A 26 51.14 -21.65 -33.17
C ARG A 26 51.25 -22.46 -31.87
N ASP A 27 52.45 -22.56 -31.30
CA ASP A 27 52.69 -23.20 -30.00
C ASP A 27 52.25 -22.36 -28.79
N GLY A 28 51.72 -21.16 -29.03
CA GLY A 28 51.26 -20.23 -28.01
C GLY A 28 52.36 -19.40 -27.36
N ARG A 29 53.59 -19.40 -27.93
CA ARG A 29 54.67 -18.54 -27.46
C ARG A 29 54.37 -17.09 -27.86
N LYS A 30 54.43 -16.19 -26.88
CA LYS A 30 54.31 -14.75 -27.11
C LYS A 30 55.52 -14.23 -27.90
N VAL A 31 55.28 -13.82 -29.14
CA VAL A 31 56.27 -13.24 -30.06
C VAL A 31 56.22 -11.71 -30.06
N LEU A 32 55.09 -11.12 -29.64
CA LEU A 32 54.93 -9.68 -29.48
C LEU A 32 53.90 -9.38 -28.40
N ASP A 33 54.11 -8.30 -27.65
CA ASP A 33 53.18 -7.76 -26.67
C ASP A 33 53.57 -6.30 -26.35
N LYS A 34 52.95 -5.34 -27.05
CA LYS A 34 53.33 -3.92 -26.92
C LYS A 34 52.22 -2.97 -27.38
N PRO A 35 52.27 -1.69 -26.96
CA PRO A 35 51.46 -0.63 -27.55
C PRO A 35 51.67 -0.54 -29.06
N LEU A 36 50.58 -0.37 -29.79
CA LEU A 36 50.54 -0.21 -31.23
C LEU A 36 49.76 1.08 -31.55
N PRO A 37 50.48 2.18 -31.85
CA PRO A 37 49.82 3.42 -32.22
C PRO A 37 49.09 3.26 -33.56
N ASN A 38 47.92 3.90 -33.68
CA ASN A 38 47.02 3.77 -34.83
C ASN A 38 47.55 4.55 -36.05
N ASP A 39 48.66 4.06 -36.62
CA ASP A 39 49.41 4.66 -37.72
C ASP A 39 49.75 3.59 -38.76
N GLU A 40 49.50 3.89 -40.04
CA GLU A 40 49.65 2.92 -41.13
C GLU A 40 51.09 2.39 -41.26
N ALA A 41 52.09 3.27 -41.18
CA ALA A 41 53.48 2.86 -41.35
C ALA A 41 53.93 1.92 -40.21
N ARG A 42 53.45 2.17 -38.99
CA ARG A 42 53.70 1.30 -37.82
C ARG A 42 52.97 -0.04 -37.94
N LEU A 43 51.73 -0.06 -38.42
CA LEU A 43 50.97 -1.28 -38.69
C LEU A 43 51.67 -2.15 -39.74
N ARG A 44 52.05 -1.57 -40.88
CA ARG A 44 52.80 -2.28 -41.94
C ARG A 44 54.14 -2.81 -41.44
N SER A 45 54.87 -2.01 -40.65
CA SER A 45 56.14 -2.44 -40.06
C SER A 45 55.96 -3.60 -39.07
N LEU A 46 54.89 -3.57 -38.27
CA LEU A 46 54.57 -4.65 -37.34
C LEU A 46 54.24 -5.95 -38.09
N TYR A 47 53.31 -5.87 -39.03
CA TYR A 47 52.88 -7.04 -39.81
C TYR A 47 54.03 -7.61 -40.64
N GLY A 48 54.84 -6.75 -41.29
CA GLY A 48 56.00 -7.19 -42.06
C GLY A 48 57.03 -7.94 -41.19
N LYS A 49 57.32 -7.47 -39.98
CA LYS A 49 58.21 -8.17 -39.04
C LYS A 49 57.65 -9.51 -38.57
N LEU A 50 56.33 -9.60 -38.41
CA LEU A 50 55.69 -10.85 -37.98
C LEU A 50 55.55 -11.85 -39.13
N ALA A 51 55.45 -11.38 -40.37
CA ALA A 51 55.35 -12.23 -41.56
C ALA A 51 56.61 -13.09 -41.79
N ASP A 52 57.77 -12.66 -41.26
CA ASP A 52 59.00 -13.47 -41.23
C ASP A 52 58.82 -14.81 -40.45
N HIS A 53 57.79 -14.89 -39.60
CA HIS A 53 57.44 -16.09 -38.84
C HIS A 53 56.36 -16.97 -39.50
N GLY A 54 55.85 -16.61 -40.68
CA GLY A 54 54.84 -17.37 -41.43
C GLY A 54 53.54 -16.62 -41.65
N ASN A 55 52.48 -17.34 -42.04
CA ASN A 55 51.18 -16.75 -42.34
C ASN A 55 50.54 -16.17 -41.07
N LEU A 56 49.91 -15.02 -41.23
CA LEU A 56 49.36 -14.22 -40.14
C LEU A 56 47.83 -14.30 -40.12
N LEU A 57 47.26 -14.29 -38.92
CA LEU A 57 45.85 -13.99 -38.67
C LEU A 57 45.75 -12.78 -37.76
N VAL A 58 45.16 -11.69 -38.24
CA VAL A 58 44.85 -10.50 -37.44
C VAL A 58 43.41 -10.58 -36.96
N VAL A 59 43.21 -10.46 -35.64
CA VAL A 59 41.90 -10.44 -35.01
C VAL A 59 41.73 -9.18 -34.17
N VAL A 60 40.62 -8.49 -34.39
CA VAL A 60 40.19 -7.31 -33.64
C VAL A 60 38.89 -7.58 -32.88
N ASP A 61 38.60 -6.83 -31.84
CA ASP A 61 37.32 -6.84 -31.11
C ASP A 61 36.33 -5.78 -31.62
N GLN A 62 36.77 -4.84 -32.47
CA GLN A 62 35.92 -3.88 -33.17
C GLN A 62 36.47 -3.64 -34.59
N PRO A 63 35.91 -4.32 -35.62
CA PRO A 63 36.41 -4.22 -36.99
C PRO A 63 35.96 -2.92 -37.68
N ALA A 64 34.83 -2.36 -37.23
CA ALA A 64 34.34 -1.05 -37.67
C ALA A 64 34.91 0.06 -36.76
N THR A 65 35.02 1.27 -37.32
CA THR A 65 35.46 2.48 -36.60
C THR A 65 36.93 2.43 -36.12
N ILE A 66 37.20 2.08 -34.87
CA ILE A 66 38.53 2.27 -34.24
C ILE A 66 39.56 1.28 -34.82
N GLY A 67 39.15 0.03 -35.08
CA GLY A 67 40.02 -0.99 -35.68
C GLY A 67 40.09 -0.98 -37.21
N ALA A 68 39.38 -0.07 -37.87
CA ALA A 68 39.23 -0.08 -39.32
C ALA A 68 40.59 0.04 -40.05
N LEU A 69 41.50 0.89 -39.57
CA LEU A 69 42.82 1.03 -40.18
C LEU A 69 43.67 -0.25 -40.03
N ALA A 70 43.65 -0.86 -38.84
CA ALA A 70 44.40 -2.10 -38.59
C ALA A 70 43.91 -3.26 -39.45
N VAL A 71 42.58 -3.35 -39.66
CA VAL A 71 41.93 -4.32 -40.56
C VAL A 71 42.28 -4.04 -42.02
N ALA A 72 42.12 -2.80 -42.48
CA ALA A 72 42.37 -2.42 -43.88
C ALA A 72 43.82 -2.65 -44.29
N VAL A 73 44.78 -2.27 -43.44
CA VAL A 73 46.22 -2.50 -43.70
C VAL A 73 46.55 -3.99 -43.73
N ALA A 74 45.95 -4.80 -42.85
CA ALA A 74 46.15 -6.24 -42.87
C ALA A 74 45.61 -6.86 -44.17
N GLN A 75 44.41 -6.48 -44.59
CA GLN A 75 43.80 -6.95 -45.84
C GLN A 75 44.62 -6.53 -47.07
N ASP A 76 45.09 -5.28 -47.14
CA ASP A 76 45.96 -4.78 -48.23
C ASP A 76 47.28 -5.55 -48.32
N MET A 77 47.80 -6.00 -47.18
CA MET A 77 48.99 -6.87 -47.11
C MET A 77 48.69 -8.35 -47.40
N GLY A 78 47.45 -8.71 -47.75
CA GLY A 78 47.04 -10.08 -48.04
C GLY A 78 46.95 -10.98 -46.80
N ILE A 79 46.83 -10.39 -45.60
CA ILE A 79 46.74 -11.12 -44.32
C ILE A 79 45.29 -11.51 -44.05
N THR A 80 45.08 -12.72 -43.52
CA THR A 80 43.76 -13.18 -43.07
C THR A 80 43.28 -12.32 -41.90
N VAL A 81 42.03 -11.82 -41.98
CA VAL A 81 41.45 -10.98 -40.92
C VAL A 81 40.18 -11.59 -40.35
N GLY A 82 40.11 -11.59 -39.01
CA GLY A 82 38.96 -12.00 -38.24
C GLY A 82 38.50 -10.95 -37.24
N TYR A 83 37.29 -11.16 -36.75
CA TYR A 83 36.65 -10.38 -35.70
C TYR A 83 36.17 -11.31 -34.60
N LEU A 84 36.47 -10.98 -33.34
CA LEU A 84 35.94 -11.66 -32.15
C LEU A 84 34.74 -10.89 -31.59
N PRO A 85 33.49 -11.42 -31.68
CA PRO A 85 32.31 -10.74 -31.16
C PRO A 85 32.36 -10.42 -29.67
N GLY A 86 31.87 -9.25 -29.27
CA GLY A 86 31.96 -8.77 -27.89
C GLY A 86 31.34 -9.71 -26.82
N LEU A 87 30.28 -10.45 -27.17
CA LEU A 87 29.71 -11.47 -26.28
C LEU A 87 30.65 -12.68 -26.09
N SER A 88 31.36 -13.09 -27.15
CA SER A 88 32.37 -14.17 -27.09
C SER A 88 33.58 -13.71 -26.30
N MET A 89 34.08 -12.50 -26.58
CA MET A 89 35.20 -11.87 -25.88
C MET A 89 34.94 -11.80 -24.37
N ARG A 90 33.77 -11.31 -23.94
CA ARG A 90 33.41 -11.20 -22.52
C ARG A 90 33.42 -12.55 -21.80
N ARG A 91 32.85 -13.59 -22.42
CA ARG A 91 32.83 -14.95 -21.86
C ARG A 91 34.24 -15.54 -21.70
N ILE A 92 35.15 -15.25 -22.63
CA ILE A 92 36.54 -15.73 -22.57
C ILE A 92 37.36 -14.93 -21.55
N ALA A 93 37.14 -13.62 -21.47
CA ALA A 93 37.79 -12.75 -20.50
C ALA A 93 37.44 -13.13 -19.05
N ASP A 94 36.18 -13.49 -18.77
CA ASP A 94 35.71 -13.95 -17.45
C ASP A 94 36.41 -15.24 -16.98
N LEU A 95 36.93 -16.05 -17.91
CA LEU A 95 37.66 -17.29 -17.63
C LEU A 95 39.17 -17.06 -17.43
N THR A 96 39.66 -15.81 -17.58
CA THR A 96 41.08 -15.47 -17.51
C THR A 96 41.44 -14.84 -16.15
N PRO A 97 42.34 -15.45 -15.34
CA PRO A 97 42.69 -14.96 -14.00
C PRO A 97 43.13 -13.48 -13.94
N GLY A 98 42.79 -12.77 -12.86
CA GLY A 98 43.17 -11.38 -12.58
C GLY A 98 42.04 -10.35 -12.82
N SER A 99 41.81 -9.46 -11.87
CA SER A 99 40.59 -8.64 -11.77
C SER A 99 40.64 -7.26 -12.43
N ALA A 100 41.77 -6.85 -12.99
CA ALA A 100 41.89 -5.55 -13.66
C ALA A 100 41.82 -5.70 -15.19
N LYS A 101 40.94 -4.92 -15.82
CA LYS A 101 40.88 -4.77 -17.28
C LYS A 101 42.08 -3.92 -17.73
N THR A 102 42.86 -4.44 -18.67
CA THR A 102 44.01 -3.73 -19.27
C THR A 102 44.08 -4.08 -20.74
N ASP A 103 44.43 -3.13 -21.60
CA ASP A 103 44.46 -3.34 -23.05
C ASP A 103 45.39 -4.49 -23.48
N ALA A 104 46.51 -4.68 -22.75
CA ALA A 104 47.42 -5.81 -22.95
C ALA A 104 46.77 -7.18 -22.67
N LYS A 105 45.89 -7.24 -21.67
CA LYS A 105 45.16 -8.46 -21.30
C LYS A 105 44.10 -8.77 -22.35
N ASP A 106 43.36 -7.77 -22.81
CA ASP A 106 42.31 -7.95 -23.81
C ASP A 106 42.92 -8.37 -25.16
N ALA A 107 44.03 -7.74 -25.58
CA ALA A 107 44.78 -8.15 -26.77
C ALA A 107 45.29 -9.61 -26.68
N ALA A 108 45.77 -10.02 -25.50
CA ALA A 108 46.21 -11.39 -25.26
C ALA A 108 45.05 -12.40 -25.28
N VAL A 109 43.88 -12.03 -24.74
CA VAL A 109 42.65 -12.83 -24.81
C VAL A 109 42.22 -13.02 -26.26
N ILE A 110 42.23 -11.95 -27.07
CA ILE A 110 41.88 -11.99 -28.49
C ILE A 110 42.84 -12.92 -29.25
N ALA A 111 44.15 -12.77 -29.06
CA ALA A 111 45.16 -13.62 -29.70
C ALA A 111 45.02 -15.10 -29.27
N GLY A 112 44.71 -15.34 -27.99
CA GLY A 112 44.49 -16.68 -27.45
C GLY A 112 43.23 -17.34 -28.02
N ALA A 113 42.13 -16.59 -28.11
CA ALA A 113 40.88 -17.03 -28.73
C ALA A 113 41.07 -17.34 -30.21
N ALA A 114 41.85 -16.51 -30.93
CA ALA A 114 42.14 -16.74 -32.33
C ALA A 114 42.88 -18.07 -32.57
N ARG A 115 43.85 -18.38 -31.71
CA ARG A 115 44.64 -19.63 -31.79
C ARG A 115 43.85 -20.87 -31.39
N THR A 116 43.04 -20.79 -30.33
CA THR A 116 42.46 -21.98 -29.68
C THR A 116 40.97 -22.16 -29.92
N MET A 117 40.27 -21.10 -30.34
CA MET A 117 38.82 -21.07 -30.51
C MET A 117 38.42 -20.41 -31.84
N PRO A 118 38.94 -20.85 -33.00
CA PRO A 118 38.67 -20.21 -34.31
C PRO A 118 37.20 -20.26 -34.76
N HIS A 119 36.38 -21.11 -34.12
CA HIS A 119 34.93 -21.16 -34.31
C HIS A 119 34.19 -19.96 -33.69
N THR A 120 34.84 -19.20 -32.80
CA THR A 120 34.29 -17.98 -32.21
C THR A 120 34.53 -16.74 -33.06
N LEU A 121 35.40 -16.84 -34.07
CA LEU A 121 35.77 -15.74 -34.97
C LEU A 121 34.80 -15.63 -36.16
N ARG A 122 34.55 -14.39 -36.59
CA ARG A 122 33.90 -14.08 -37.87
C ARG A 122 34.95 -13.60 -38.87
N ALA A 123 34.88 -14.06 -40.11
CA ALA A 123 35.76 -13.57 -41.18
C ALA A 123 35.35 -12.16 -41.61
N VAL A 124 36.35 -11.32 -41.91
CA VAL A 124 36.18 -9.97 -42.45
C VAL A 124 36.66 -10.00 -43.89
N SER A 125 35.77 -9.79 -44.86
CA SER A 125 36.07 -9.94 -46.30
C SER A 125 35.78 -8.65 -47.04
N THR A 126 36.53 -8.37 -48.11
CA THR A 126 36.51 -7.11 -48.88
C THR A 126 35.18 -6.73 -49.57
N SER A 127 34.07 -7.43 -49.33
CA SER A 127 32.71 -6.96 -49.66
C SER A 127 32.05 -6.21 -48.49
N ASP A 128 32.84 -5.47 -47.71
CA ASP A 128 32.48 -4.87 -46.42
C ASP A 128 32.19 -3.36 -46.47
N GLU A 129 32.18 -2.70 -47.64
CA GLU A 129 31.77 -1.28 -47.71
C GLU A 129 30.31 -1.09 -47.28
N ASP A 130 29.39 -1.94 -47.76
CA ASP A 130 27.98 -1.90 -47.36
C ASP A 130 27.78 -2.36 -45.90
N ALA A 131 28.55 -3.34 -45.43
CA ALA A 131 28.47 -3.85 -44.06
C ALA A 131 29.06 -2.86 -43.04
N ALA A 132 30.16 -2.17 -43.39
CA ALA A 132 30.75 -1.12 -42.58
C ALA A 132 29.87 0.14 -42.58
N ALA A 133 29.31 0.54 -43.73
CA ALA A 133 28.34 1.62 -43.80
C ALA A 133 27.09 1.31 -42.95
N LEU A 134 26.56 0.09 -43.03
CA LEU A 134 25.43 -0.36 -42.21
C LEU A 134 25.79 -0.45 -40.72
N SER A 135 27.01 -0.87 -40.38
CA SER A 135 27.48 -0.91 -38.99
C SER A 135 27.69 0.50 -38.41
N MET A 136 28.13 1.46 -39.22
CA MET A 136 28.26 2.87 -38.83
C MET A 136 26.89 3.52 -38.66
N LEU A 137 25.95 3.28 -39.57
CA LEU A 137 24.57 3.75 -39.47
C LEU A 137 23.88 3.17 -38.23
N THR A 138 23.97 1.86 -38.01
CA THR A 138 23.37 1.22 -36.82
C THR A 138 24.04 1.62 -35.51
N GLY A 139 25.36 1.86 -35.50
CA GLY A 139 26.09 2.39 -34.35
C GLY A 139 25.69 3.84 -34.01
N PHE A 140 25.55 4.67 -35.04
CA PHE A 140 25.05 6.04 -34.91
C PHE A 140 23.60 6.06 -34.39
N ASP A 141 22.72 5.21 -34.92
CA ASP A 141 21.34 5.09 -34.46
C ASP A 141 21.23 4.61 -33.01
N LEU A 142 22.12 3.72 -32.56
CA LEU A 142 22.20 3.25 -31.18
C LEU A 142 22.63 4.35 -30.21
N ASP A 143 23.64 5.14 -30.58
CA ASP A 143 24.11 6.25 -29.76
C ASP A 143 23.11 7.41 -29.75
N LEU A 144 22.46 7.68 -30.89
CA LEU A 144 21.36 8.62 -30.98
C LEU A 144 20.16 8.18 -30.11
N ALA A 145 19.77 6.90 -30.15
CA ALA A 145 18.70 6.37 -29.31
C ALA A 145 19.04 6.48 -27.82
N ARG A 146 20.29 6.22 -27.42
CA ARG A 146 20.74 6.40 -26.03
C ARG A 146 20.74 7.86 -25.61
N GLN A 147 21.12 8.77 -26.50
CA GLN A 147 21.09 10.21 -26.26
C GLN A 147 19.66 10.70 -26.07
N ILE A 148 18.75 10.35 -26.99
CA ILE A 148 17.32 10.69 -26.89
C ILE A 148 16.73 10.14 -25.58
N ILE A 149 17.01 8.88 -25.23
CA ILE A 149 16.51 8.32 -23.96
C ILE A 149 17.07 9.10 -22.76
N ARG A 150 18.34 9.50 -22.76
CA ARG A 150 18.91 10.29 -21.65
C ARG A 150 18.33 11.69 -21.56
N GLU A 151 18.10 12.35 -22.68
CA GLU A 151 17.59 13.72 -22.75
C GLU A 151 16.09 13.76 -22.40
N GLU A 152 15.31 12.82 -22.93
CA GLU A 152 13.85 12.80 -22.79
C GLU A 152 13.34 12.06 -21.55
N ALA A 153 14.09 11.10 -20.98
CA ALA A 153 13.62 10.33 -19.83
C ALA A 153 13.23 11.18 -18.60
N PRO A 154 13.95 12.25 -18.23
CA PRO A 154 13.51 13.14 -17.16
C PRO A 154 12.18 13.83 -17.46
N ALA A 155 12.02 14.37 -18.68
CA ALA A 155 10.79 15.05 -19.10
C ALA A 155 9.60 14.08 -19.15
N MET A 156 9.80 12.87 -19.69
CA MET A 156 8.80 11.81 -19.69
C MET A 156 8.42 11.39 -18.27
N ARG A 157 9.41 11.20 -17.37
CA ARG A 157 9.15 10.86 -15.97
C ARG A 157 8.33 11.96 -15.30
N ASP A 158 8.72 13.21 -15.46
CA ASP A 158 8.08 14.34 -14.80
C ASP A 158 6.65 14.52 -15.31
N ALA A 159 6.41 14.40 -16.62
CA ALA A 159 5.08 14.39 -17.21
C ALA A 159 4.21 13.24 -16.65
N VAL A 160 4.75 12.02 -16.55
CA VAL A 160 4.01 10.87 -16.00
C VAL A 160 3.69 11.05 -14.51
N VAL A 161 4.63 11.59 -13.73
CA VAL A 161 4.41 11.83 -12.28
C VAL A 161 3.38 12.93 -12.07
N GLU A 162 3.45 14.01 -12.85
CA GLU A 162 2.48 15.10 -12.79
C GLU A 162 1.09 14.63 -13.23
N ASP A 163 0.99 13.89 -14.34
CA ASP A 163 -0.27 13.32 -14.81
C ASP A 163 -0.87 12.36 -13.78
N PHE A 164 -0.10 11.44 -13.19
CA PHE A 164 -0.63 10.53 -12.17
C PHE A 164 -1.00 11.21 -10.86
N ALA A 165 -0.39 12.35 -10.54
CA ALA A 165 -0.76 13.15 -9.36
C ALA A 165 -2.06 13.95 -9.58
N ILE A 166 -2.34 14.37 -10.82
CA ILE A 166 -3.44 15.29 -11.14
C ILE A 166 -4.64 14.59 -11.79
N HIS A 167 -4.43 13.50 -12.53
CA HIS A 167 -5.43 12.79 -13.32
C HIS A 167 -5.65 11.35 -12.78
N PRO A 168 -6.56 11.17 -11.80
CA PRO A 168 -6.80 9.86 -11.18
C PRO A 168 -7.22 8.76 -12.15
N GLU A 169 -7.82 9.10 -13.28
CA GLU A 169 -8.27 8.12 -14.28
C GLU A 169 -7.10 7.44 -15.00
N ASP A 170 -5.98 8.14 -15.23
CA ASP A 170 -4.81 7.52 -15.86
C ASP A 170 -4.08 6.60 -14.87
N LEU A 171 -4.05 6.97 -13.59
CA LEU A 171 -3.52 6.11 -12.54
C LEU A 171 -4.33 4.80 -12.44
N LYS A 172 -5.66 4.84 -12.55
CA LYS A 172 -6.53 3.63 -12.54
C LYS A 172 -6.20 2.64 -13.67
N ARG A 173 -5.68 3.11 -14.80
CA ARG A 173 -5.38 2.26 -15.96
C ARG A 173 -4.12 1.43 -15.78
N VAL A 174 -3.20 1.88 -14.93
CA VAL A 174 -1.87 1.27 -14.76
C VAL A 174 -1.63 0.73 -13.35
N ALA A 175 -2.45 1.12 -12.37
CA ALA A 175 -2.28 0.72 -10.98
C ALA A 175 -3.21 -0.43 -10.59
N THR A 176 -2.65 -1.42 -9.90
CA THR A 176 -3.43 -2.40 -9.15
C THR A 176 -3.75 -1.85 -7.74
N PRO A 177 -4.75 -2.39 -7.03
CA PRO A 177 -5.01 -2.02 -5.64
C PRO A 177 -3.76 -2.13 -4.74
N GLU A 178 -2.93 -3.15 -4.96
CA GLU A 178 -1.68 -3.34 -4.23
C GLU A 178 -0.67 -2.23 -4.53
N LEU A 179 -0.56 -1.81 -5.80
CA LEU A 179 0.31 -0.68 -6.16
C LEU A 179 -0.17 0.63 -5.53
N LEU A 180 -1.49 0.88 -5.50
CA LEU A 180 -2.05 2.05 -4.83
C LEU A 180 -1.76 2.04 -3.33
N ASP A 181 -1.88 0.87 -2.69
CA ASP A 181 -1.54 0.69 -1.28
C ASP A 181 -0.07 0.97 -1.00
N ASP A 182 0.84 0.45 -1.83
CA ASP A 182 2.28 0.68 -1.68
C ASP A 182 2.65 2.15 -1.93
N ILE A 183 2.05 2.78 -2.95
CA ILE A 183 2.24 4.22 -3.22
C ILE A 183 1.78 5.05 -2.02
N ALA A 184 0.58 4.80 -1.50
CA ALA A 184 0.05 5.55 -0.38
C ALA A 184 0.91 5.40 0.90
N ALA A 185 1.35 4.17 1.21
CA ALA A 185 2.24 3.91 2.33
C ALA A 185 3.60 4.63 2.16
N ASN A 186 4.19 4.56 0.97
CA ASN A 186 5.46 5.25 0.66
C ASN A 186 5.32 6.77 0.75
N VAL A 187 4.24 7.34 0.22
CA VAL A 187 3.97 8.78 0.32
C VAL A 187 3.86 9.20 1.79
N MET A 188 3.13 8.45 2.62
CA MET A 188 3.06 8.75 4.05
C MET A 188 4.40 8.59 4.76
N ALA A 189 5.20 7.57 4.42
CA ALA A 189 6.54 7.38 4.97
C ALA A 189 7.43 8.59 4.66
N LEU A 190 7.43 9.07 3.42
CA LEU A 190 8.17 10.27 3.01
C LEU A 190 7.71 11.54 3.73
N ARG A 191 6.41 11.65 4.05
CA ARG A 191 5.85 12.84 4.71
C ARG A 191 6.01 12.83 6.23
N LEU A 192 5.99 11.65 6.85
CA LEU A 192 6.11 11.48 8.30
C LEU A 192 7.56 11.27 8.74
N GLY A 193 8.44 10.83 7.84
CA GLY A 193 9.84 10.52 8.14
C GLY A 193 10.02 9.20 8.90
N ASP A 194 8.96 8.38 9.00
CA ASP A 194 8.95 7.09 9.70
C ASP A 194 8.16 6.07 8.87
N GLU A 195 8.87 5.09 8.32
CA GLU A 195 8.30 4.08 7.45
C GLU A 195 7.37 3.10 8.20
N GLN A 196 7.76 2.68 9.40
CA GLN A 196 6.96 1.75 10.17
C GLN A 196 5.64 2.39 10.56
N PHE A 197 5.72 3.60 11.12
CA PHE A 197 4.54 4.35 11.55
C PHE A 197 3.58 4.64 10.39
N ALA A 198 4.11 5.04 9.23
CA ALA A 198 3.31 5.28 8.03
C ALA A 198 2.58 4.02 7.53
N ARG A 199 3.27 2.87 7.51
CA ARG A 199 2.66 1.58 7.10
C ARG A 199 1.56 1.16 8.07
N GLU A 200 1.74 1.37 9.37
CA GLU A 200 0.75 1.04 10.40
C GLU A 200 -0.51 1.94 10.29
N ILE A 201 -0.34 3.26 10.15
CA ILE A 201 -1.47 4.19 9.93
C ILE A 201 -2.19 3.88 8.63
N TYR A 202 -1.48 3.66 7.53
CA TYR A 202 -2.11 3.36 6.25
C TYR A 202 -2.96 2.10 6.33
N ARG A 203 -2.40 1.04 6.95
CA ARG A 203 -3.11 -0.22 7.12
C ARG A 203 -4.40 -0.01 7.90
N ASP A 204 -4.34 0.77 8.98
CA ASP A 204 -5.52 1.09 9.78
C ASP A 204 -6.59 1.84 8.97
N ILE A 205 -6.20 2.87 8.22
CA ILE A 205 -7.10 3.61 7.33
C ILE A 205 -7.69 2.69 6.25
N ARG A 206 -6.87 1.86 5.61
CA ARG A 206 -7.31 0.93 4.56
C ARG A 206 -8.33 -0.07 5.12
N ASP A 207 -8.03 -0.67 6.25
CA ASP A 207 -8.89 -1.69 6.86
C ASP A 207 -10.20 -1.08 7.39
N GLN A 208 -10.15 0.15 7.92
CA GLN A 208 -11.34 0.81 8.47
C GLN A 208 -12.17 1.60 7.45
N ALA A 209 -11.58 2.16 6.39
CA ALA A 209 -12.29 3.04 5.44
C ALA A 209 -12.40 2.45 4.03
N ILE A 210 -11.36 1.78 3.51
CA ILE A 210 -11.36 1.24 2.15
C ILE A 210 -12.13 -0.09 2.12
N ARG A 211 -11.88 -0.96 3.09
CA ARG A 211 -12.54 -2.28 3.23
C ARG A 211 -13.89 -2.22 3.93
N ALA A 212 -14.33 -1.05 4.37
CA ALA A 212 -15.66 -0.88 4.94
C ALA A 212 -16.72 -1.22 3.89
N ALA A 213 -17.54 -2.23 4.19
CA ALA A 213 -18.62 -2.64 3.30
C ALA A 213 -19.71 -1.56 3.20
N GLU A 214 -19.83 -0.69 4.21
CA GLU A 214 -20.81 0.39 4.26
C GLU A 214 -20.21 1.69 4.81
N ARG A 215 -20.83 2.81 4.45
CA ARG A 215 -20.56 4.12 5.04
C ARG A 215 -21.88 4.77 5.40
N TRP A 216 -21.97 5.31 6.61
CA TRP A 216 -23.19 5.92 7.11
C TRP A 216 -23.13 7.44 7.03
N TYR A 217 -24.23 8.05 6.60
CA TYR A 217 -24.39 9.50 6.46
C TYR A 217 -25.59 9.99 7.26
N ASP A 218 -25.54 11.25 7.67
CA ASP A 218 -26.63 11.96 8.36
C ASP A 218 -27.17 11.18 9.56
N VAL A 219 -26.23 10.71 10.40
CA VAL A 219 -26.53 9.76 11.47
C VAL A 219 -27.11 10.48 12.67
N ALA A 220 -28.32 10.09 13.07
CA ALA A 220 -28.98 10.57 14.26
C ALA A 220 -29.23 9.40 15.23
N VAL A 221 -28.69 9.52 16.43
CA VAL A 221 -28.91 8.59 17.53
C VAL A 221 -29.76 9.27 18.59
N ARG A 222 -30.91 8.68 18.93
CA ARG A 222 -31.76 9.16 20.02
C ARG A 222 -31.83 8.10 21.09
N VAL A 223 -31.40 8.44 22.30
CA VAL A 223 -31.37 7.55 23.45
C VAL A 223 -32.29 8.13 24.51
N ARG A 224 -33.20 7.32 25.03
CA ARG A 224 -34.03 7.66 26.18
C ARG A 224 -33.82 6.67 27.30
N LEU A 225 -33.46 7.19 28.47
CA LEU A 225 -33.42 6.46 29.73
C LEU A 225 -34.69 6.76 30.52
N SER A 226 -35.31 5.71 31.03
CA SER A 226 -36.47 5.82 31.94
C SER A 226 -36.39 4.75 33.01
N THR A 227 -36.95 5.04 34.18
CA THR A 227 -37.04 4.07 35.28
C THR A 227 -37.93 2.89 34.86
N ALA A 228 -37.41 1.66 34.94
CA ALA A 228 -38.11 0.46 34.48
C ALA A 228 -39.00 -0.14 35.60
N VAL A 229 -40.07 0.56 35.97
CA VAL A 229 -40.91 0.23 37.15
C VAL A 229 -41.48 -1.20 37.09
N GLU A 230 -41.84 -1.69 35.90
CA GLU A 230 -42.48 -3.01 35.70
C GLU A 230 -41.50 -4.16 35.40
N ARG A 231 -40.21 -3.85 35.17
CA ARG A 231 -39.21 -4.84 34.71
C ARG A 231 -38.16 -5.20 35.74
N SER A 232 -38.27 -4.71 36.98
CA SER A 232 -37.39 -5.11 38.08
C SER A 232 -37.45 -6.63 38.28
N THR A 233 -36.39 -7.33 37.87
CA THR A 233 -36.23 -8.77 38.04
C THR A 233 -35.45 -9.01 39.32
N ALA A 234 -36.01 -9.82 40.22
CA ALA A 234 -35.36 -10.22 41.49
C ALA A 234 -34.89 -9.03 42.36
N GLY A 235 -35.63 -7.92 42.38
CA GLY A 235 -35.32 -6.75 43.21
C GLY A 235 -34.14 -5.90 42.73
N THR A 236 -33.63 -6.16 41.52
CA THR A 236 -32.58 -5.31 40.92
C THR A 236 -33.21 -4.09 40.25
N PRO A 237 -32.93 -2.86 40.68
CA PRO A 237 -33.42 -1.66 40.01
C PRO A 237 -32.80 -1.53 38.61
N LEU A 238 -33.64 -1.47 37.59
CA LEU A 238 -33.22 -1.36 36.18
C LEU A 238 -33.63 0.00 35.60
N LEU A 239 -32.91 0.42 34.58
CA LEU A 239 -33.29 1.46 33.64
C LEU A 239 -33.67 0.80 32.31
N ASP A 240 -34.75 1.29 31.72
CA ASP A 240 -35.08 1.04 30.33
C ASP A 240 -34.30 2.00 29.46
N VAL A 241 -33.67 1.45 28.42
CA VAL A 241 -32.89 2.18 27.43
C VAL A 241 -33.56 1.98 26.08
N THR A 242 -34.25 3.00 25.59
CA THR A 242 -34.75 3.00 24.20
C THR A 242 -33.73 3.71 23.33
N VAL A 243 -33.30 3.04 22.27
CA VAL A 243 -32.28 3.54 21.35
C VAL A 243 -32.83 3.51 19.94
N GLU A 244 -32.80 4.66 19.30
CA GLU A 244 -33.12 4.85 17.91
C GLU A 244 -31.86 5.25 17.16
N TRP A 245 -31.58 4.54 16.07
CA TRP A 245 -30.58 4.94 15.08
C TRP A 245 -31.28 5.25 13.78
N GLU A 246 -30.90 6.37 13.17
CA GLU A 246 -31.38 6.77 11.86
C GLU A 246 -30.19 7.21 11.01
N TYR A 247 -30.00 6.63 9.83
CA TYR A 247 -28.84 6.88 8.99
C TYR A 247 -29.10 6.55 7.53
N THR A 248 -28.35 7.16 6.63
CA THR A 248 -28.38 6.89 5.20
C THR A 248 -27.19 6.01 4.83
N THR A 249 -27.43 4.92 4.09
CA THR A 249 -26.37 3.98 3.64
C THR A 249 -26.80 3.26 2.37
N VAL A 250 -25.86 2.64 1.66
CA VAL A 250 -26.13 1.63 0.64
C VAL A 250 -25.96 0.26 1.30
N PRO A 251 -27.01 -0.55 1.51
CA PRO A 251 -26.90 -1.82 2.22
C PRO A 251 -26.00 -2.81 1.48
N SER A 252 -25.01 -3.39 2.17
CA SER A 252 -24.09 -4.37 1.59
C SER A 252 -24.57 -5.82 1.76
N SER A 253 -25.65 -6.04 2.51
CA SER A 253 -26.23 -7.34 2.81
C SER A 253 -27.75 -7.28 2.74
N ALA A 254 -28.37 -8.36 2.26
CA ALA A 254 -29.82 -8.49 2.21
C ALA A 254 -30.46 -8.69 3.59
N THR A 255 -29.69 -9.10 4.60
CA THR A 255 -30.18 -9.34 5.95
C THR A 255 -29.41 -8.49 6.95
N ARG A 256 -30.14 -7.85 7.87
CA ARG A 256 -29.63 -7.22 9.08
C ARG A 256 -29.89 -8.10 10.28
N ARG A 257 -28.90 -8.25 11.15
CA ARG A 257 -29.02 -8.99 12.42
C ARG A 257 -28.72 -8.08 13.59
N PHE A 258 -29.42 -8.30 14.69
CA PHE A 258 -29.27 -7.58 15.95
C PHE A 258 -29.16 -8.60 17.07
N ALA A 259 -27.95 -8.79 17.57
CA ALA A 259 -27.64 -9.79 18.58
C ALA A 259 -27.46 -9.14 19.94
N CYS A 260 -28.00 -9.77 20.98
CA CYS A 260 -27.70 -9.45 22.37
C CYS A 260 -27.12 -10.68 23.04
N VAL A 261 -25.86 -10.60 23.48
CA VAL A 261 -25.09 -11.72 24.02
C VAL A 261 -24.40 -11.31 25.33
N SER A 262 -24.18 -12.29 26.20
CA SER A 262 -23.47 -12.10 27.47
C SER A 262 -22.09 -12.76 27.51
N ASP A 263 -21.80 -13.63 26.54
CA ASP A 263 -20.51 -14.27 26.37
C ASP A 263 -19.53 -13.36 25.61
N GLN A 264 -18.31 -13.23 26.11
CA GLN A 264 -17.31 -12.30 25.57
C GLN A 264 -16.69 -12.81 24.26
N ASP A 265 -16.53 -14.13 24.12
CA ASP A 265 -15.94 -14.72 22.92
C ASP A 265 -16.93 -14.67 21.76
N GLU A 266 -18.19 -15.03 22.02
CA GLU A 266 -19.30 -14.86 21.05
C GLU A 266 -19.47 -13.39 20.65
N TYR A 267 -19.36 -12.46 21.59
CA TYR A 267 -19.40 -11.03 21.29
C TYR A 267 -18.28 -10.60 20.35
N ASN A 268 -17.05 -11.09 20.58
CA ASN A 268 -15.89 -10.77 19.74
C ASN A 268 -16.01 -11.37 18.34
N GLU A 269 -16.53 -12.60 18.21
CA GLU A 269 -16.80 -13.24 16.93
C GLU A 269 -17.85 -12.47 16.12
N LEU A 270 -19.01 -12.16 16.73
CA LEU A 270 -20.08 -11.42 16.06
C LEU A 270 -19.67 -10.00 15.66
N ARG A 271 -18.68 -9.39 16.33
CA ARG A 271 -18.12 -8.09 15.95
C ARG A 271 -17.34 -8.12 14.64
N GLN A 272 -16.95 -9.29 14.16
CA GLN A 272 -16.27 -9.44 12.86
C GLN A 272 -17.27 -9.54 11.70
N ASP A 273 -18.54 -9.90 11.97
CA ASP A 273 -19.64 -9.99 10.99
C ASP A 273 -20.32 -8.63 10.72
N VAL A 274 -19.54 -7.57 10.67
CA VAL A 274 -19.99 -6.19 10.44
C VAL A 274 -19.96 -5.91 8.93
N PRO A 275 -20.96 -5.23 8.32
CA PRO A 275 -22.16 -4.57 8.87
C PRO A 275 -23.37 -5.49 9.06
N ALA A 276 -23.30 -6.78 8.74
CA ALA A 276 -24.46 -7.66 8.74
C ALA A 276 -25.08 -7.81 10.14
N THR A 277 -24.25 -7.86 11.18
CA THR A 277 -24.67 -8.04 12.57
C THR A 277 -24.29 -6.84 13.45
N SER A 278 -25.31 -6.25 14.09
CA SER A 278 -25.16 -5.27 15.17
C SER A 278 -25.25 -5.98 16.52
N THR A 279 -24.17 -5.94 17.30
CA THR A 279 -24.07 -6.71 18.55
C THR A 279 -24.08 -5.81 19.78
N TRP A 280 -25.04 -6.06 20.67
CA TRP A 280 -25.14 -5.51 22.01
C TRP A 280 -24.54 -6.49 23.03
N PHE A 281 -23.54 -6.03 23.79
CA PHE A 281 -23.00 -6.83 24.88
C PHE A 281 -23.73 -6.50 26.18
N MET A 282 -24.30 -7.52 26.80
CA MET A 282 -24.95 -7.40 28.10
C MET A 282 -24.18 -8.25 29.10
N ALA A 283 -23.38 -7.59 29.93
CA ALA A 283 -22.59 -8.27 30.95
C ALA A 283 -23.51 -9.12 31.86
N PRO A 284 -23.14 -10.38 32.17
CA PRO A 284 -23.92 -11.24 33.03
C PRO A 284 -23.94 -10.66 34.45
N ARG A 285 -25.12 -10.20 34.89
CA ARG A 285 -25.35 -9.55 36.19
C ARG A 285 -26.68 -10.04 36.77
N PRO A 286 -26.89 -9.94 38.09
CA PRO A 286 -28.19 -10.22 38.69
C PRO A 286 -29.31 -9.43 37.98
N GLY A 287 -30.42 -10.12 37.68
CA GLY A 287 -31.55 -9.55 36.95
C GLY A 287 -31.41 -9.48 35.43
N MET A 288 -30.22 -9.77 34.88
CA MET A 288 -29.95 -9.69 33.43
C MET A 288 -29.94 -11.08 32.79
N ASP A 289 -30.87 -11.36 31.88
CA ASP A 289 -30.90 -12.60 31.09
C ASP A 289 -31.07 -12.26 29.61
N THR A 290 -29.99 -12.39 28.84
CA THR A 290 -29.92 -12.06 27.40
C THR A 290 -30.86 -12.88 26.52
N ARG A 291 -31.42 -13.98 27.03
CA ARG A 291 -32.38 -14.83 26.31
C ARG A 291 -33.81 -14.31 26.41
N ARG A 292 -34.08 -13.42 27.35
CA ARG A 292 -35.41 -12.84 27.58
C ARG A 292 -35.66 -11.67 26.63
N ARG A 293 -36.88 -11.59 26.09
CA ARG A 293 -37.29 -10.48 25.22
C ARG A 293 -37.17 -9.13 25.94
N GLU A 294 -37.43 -9.09 27.24
CA GLU A 294 -37.31 -7.88 28.05
C GLU A 294 -35.87 -7.36 28.17
N ALA A 295 -34.86 -8.23 27.96
CA ALA A 295 -33.46 -7.84 28.05
C ALA A 295 -32.99 -7.03 26.83
N TYR A 296 -33.46 -7.41 25.65
CA TYR A 296 -33.18 -6.72 24.40
C TYR A 296 -34.28 -7.04 23.39
N GLU A 297 -34.84 -6.01 22.79
CA GLU A 297 -35.91 -6.14 21.81
C GLU A 297 -35.73 -5.14 20.67
N LEU A 298 -35.59 -5.65 19.45
CA LEU A 298 -35.76 -4.83 18.26
C LEU A 298 -37.26 -4.56 18.06
N LEU A 299 -37.67 -3.30 18.21
CA LEU A 299 -39.06 -2.87 18.15
C LEU A 299 -39.48 -2.54 16.72
N GLU A 300 -38.61 -1.89 15.96
CA GLU A 300 -38.90 -1.40 14.62
C GLU A 300 -37.63 -1.39 13.77
N LEU A 301 -37.76 -1.73 12.49
CA LEU A 301 -36.79 -1.38 11.46
C LEU A 301 -37.58 -0.91 10.24
N THR A 302 -37.25 0.27 9.72
CA THR A 302 -37.81 0.79 8.47
C THR A 302 -36.71 1.16 7.48
N VAL A 303 -37.04 1.04 6.19
CA VAL A 303 -36.21 1.52 5.08
C VAL A 303 -37.02 2.54 4.29
N ASP A 304 -36.57 3.78 4.25
CA ASP A 304 -37.30 4.92 3.67
C ASP A 304 -38.73 5.03 4.22
N GLY A 305 -38.88 4.76 5.53
CA GLY A 305 -40.17 4.75 6.22
C GLY A 305 -41.01 3.49 6.03
N ARG A 306 -40.60 2.55 5.17
CA ARG A 306 -41.31 1.27 4.93
C ARG A 306 -40.92 0.23 5.98
N PRO A 307 -41.86 -0.26 6.81
CA PRO A 307 -41.55 -1.24 7.85
C PRO A 307 -41.05 -2.57 7.29
N GLN A 308 -40.01 -3.13 7.91
CA GLN A 308 -39.44 -4.42 7.53
C GLN A 308 -39.83 -5.52 8.54
N PRO A 309 -40.15 -6.75 8.09
CA PRO A 309 -40.50 -7.85 9.00
C PRO A 309 -39.35 -8.28 9.91
N ILE A 310 -39.62 -8.40 11.20
CA ILE A 310 -38.63 -8.77 12.21
C ILE A 310 -38.87 -10.22 12.67
N ARG A 311 -37.83 -11.06 12.63
CA ARG A 311 -37.84 -12.41 13.18
C ARG A 311 -36.90 -12.50 14.38
N ARG A 312 -37.37 -13.10 15.47
CA ARG A 312 -36.57 -13.32 16.69
C ARG A 312 -36.16 -14.79 16.79
N SER A 313 -34.91 -15.02 17.16
CA SER A 313 -34.37 -16.34 17.53
C SER A 313 -33.62 -16.25 18.87
N THR A 314 -33.52 -17.36 19.59
CA THR A 314 -32.86 -17.44 20.90
C THR A 314 -31.85 -18.59 20.89
N ARG A 315 -30.69 -18.38 21.50
CA ARG A 315 -29.60 -19.35 21.69
C ARG A 315 -29.30 -19.51 23.18
N ALA A 316 -28.35 -20.38 23.53
CA ALA A 316 -27.99 -20.65 24.92
C ALA A 316 -27.47 -19.41 25.67
N THR A 317 -26.79 -18.51 24.97
CA THR A 317 -26.02 -17.37 25.49
C THR A 317 -26.63 -15.99 25.14
N GLY A 318 -27.75 -15.98 24.40
CA GLY A 318 -28.35 -14.73 23.95
C GLY A 318 -29.52 -14.88 22.99
N GLN A 319 -29.81 -13.79 22.28
CA GLN A 319 -30.87 -13.72 21.28
C GLN A 319 -30.43 -12.92 20.06
N THR A 320 -31.01 -13.23 18.91
CA THR A 320 -30.75 -12.54 17.64
C THR A 320 -32.07 -12.22 16.95
N TYR A 321 -32.23 -10.96 16.58
CA TYR A 321 -33.27 -10.51 15.68
C TYR A 321 -32.70 -10.43 14.26
N SER A 322 -33.44 -10.93 13.27
CA SER A 322 -33.07 -10.88 11.86
C SER A 322 -34.15 -10.16 11.07
N VAL A 323 -33.72 -9.30 10.17
CA VAL A 323 -34.57 -8.52 9.27
C VAL A 323 -34.05 -8.72 7.85
N ASP A 324 -34.87 -9.33 7.00
CA ASP A 324 -34.58 -9.43 5.57
C ASP A 324 -35.09 -8.15 4.91
N LEU A 325 -34.19 -7.40 4.28
CA LEU A 325 -34.51 -6.17 3.57
C LEU A 325 -35.25 -6.48 2.28
N ASP A 326 -36.25 -5.67 1.95
CA ASP A 326 -37.00 -5.79 0.70
C ASP A 326 -36.16 -5.52 -0.57
N GLU A 327 -36.77 -5.67 -1.75
CA GLU A 327 -36.08 -5.49 -3.04
C GLU A 327 -35.64 -4.04 -3.28
N ASP A 328 -36.48 -3.07 -2.92
CA ASP A 328 -36.16 -1.64 -3.09
C ASP A 328 -34.94 -1.24 -2.24
N ALA A 329 -34.81 -1.79 -1.03
CA ALA A 329 -33.66 -1.58 -0.16
C ALA A 329 -32.34 -2.16 -0.71
N ARG A 330 -32.40 -3.03 -1.72
CA ARG A 330 -31.26 -3.80 -2.25
C ARG A 330 -30.90 -3.42 -3.70
N ASN A 331 -31.41 -2.30 -4.19
CA ASN A 331 -31.20 -1.83 -5.56
C ASN A 331 -29.81 -1.18 -5.80
N GLY A 332 -28.98 -1.04 -4.76
CA GLY A 332 -27.66 -0.42 -4.84
C GLY A 332 -27.66 1.10 -4.66
N GLU A 333 -28.82 1.71 -4.43
CA GLU A 333 -28.96 3.13 -4.15
C GLU A 333 -28.93 3.42 -2.64
N PRO A 334 -28.59 4.65 -2.23
CA PRO A 334 -28.66 5.06 -0.83
C PRO A 334 -30.10 5.06 -0.30
N VAL A 335 -30.31 4.44 0.86
CA VAL A 335 -31.60 4.39 1.57
C VAL A 335 -31.47 4.87 3.01
N ARG A 336 -32.56 5.40 3.56
CA ARG A 336 -32.65 5.84 4.96
C ARG A 336 -33.12 4.69 5.85
N ILE A 337 -32.23 4.15 6.68
CA ILE A 337 -32.55 3.12 7.66
C ILE A 337 -32.86 3.77 8.99
N ARG A 338 -34.03 3.43 9.56
CA ARG A 338 -34.39 3.75 10.94
C ARG A 338 -34.56 2.44 11.70
N GLN A 339 -33.90 2.30 12.85
CA GLN A 339 -34.04 1.15 13.72
C GLN A 339 -34.24 1.60 15.16
N VAL A 340 -35.20 0.96 15.83
CA VAL A 340 -35.51 1.23 17.23
C VAL A 340 -35.38 -0.08 17.99
N PHE A 341 -34.53 -0.09 19.01
CA PHE A 341 -34.45 -1.19 19.95
C PHE A 341 -34.59 -0.68 21.38
N ARG A 342 -35.00 -1.59 22.25
CA ARG A 342 -35.06 -1.38 23.69
C ARG A 342 -34.18 -2.40 24.38
N THR A 343 -33.46 -1.97 25.39
CA THR A 343 -32.69 -2.85 26.29
C THR A 343 -32.79 -2.34 27.72
N ILE A 344 -32.24 -3.09 28.66
CA ILE A 344 -32.20 -2.75 30.08
C ILE A 344 -30.74 -2.62 30.52
N THR A 345 -30.53 -1.83 31.57
CA THR A 345 -29.27 -1.80 32.30
C THR A 345 -29.54 -1.61 33.79
N PRO A 346 -28.75 -2.21 34.71
CA PRO A 346 -28.90 -1.93 36.13
C PRO A 346 -28.62 -0.46 36.45
N GLN A 347 -29.37 0.14 37.38
CA GLN A 347 -29.16 1.53 37.81
C GLN A 347 -27.74 1.75 38.37
N TRP A 348 -27.23 0.77 39.12
CA TRP A 348 -25.87 0.73 39.68
C TRP A 348 -24.78 0.40 38.65
N SER A 349 -25.10 0.26 37.36
CA SER A 349 -24.08 0.00 36.35
C SER A 349 -23.21 1.22 36.05
N HIS A 350 -23.71 2.43 36.35
CA HIS A 350 -23.05 3.73 36.19
C HIS A 350 -22.46 4.00 34.81
N ARG A 351 -22.79 3.20 33.78
CA ARG A 351 -22.19 3.37 32.45
C ARG A 351 -23.06 2.83 31.31
N LEU A 352 -23.13 3.60 30.23
CA LEU A 352 -23.55 3.17 28.90
C LEU A 352 -22.55 3.66 27.86
N TYR A 353 -22.28 2.84 26.83
CA TYR A 353 -21.35 3.18 25.76
C TYR A 353 -22.01 2.98 24.40
N PHE A 354 -21.96 4.02 23.58
CA PHE A 354 -22.46 4.01 22.20
C PHE A 354 -21.29 4.22 21.26
N ALA A 355 -21.01 3.21 20.42
CA ALA A 355 -19.97 3.29 19.41
C ALA A 355 -20.55 3.23 18.01
N VAL A 356 -19.91 3.99 17.14
CA VAL A 356 -20.07 3.89 15.70
C VAL A 356 -19.42 2.60 15.21
N ARG A 357 -20.11 1.87 14.33
CA ARG A 357 -19.66 0.58 13.78
C ARG A 357 -19.20 0.63 12.34
N GLN A 358 -19.56 1.70 11.61
CA GLN A 358 -19.18 1.95 10.22
C GLN A 358 -18.58 3.34 10.10
N PRO A 359 -17.69 3.60 9.13
CA PRO A 359 -17.29 4.96 8.80
C PRO A 359 -18.52 5.85 8.67
N THR A 360 -18.60 6.88 9.50
CA THR A 360 -19.81 7.67 9.68
C THR A 360 -19.52 9.14 9.50
N ARG A 361 -20.38 9.85 8.76
CA ARG A 361 -20.30 11.30 8.58
C ARG A 361 -21.58 11.98 9.06
N GLY A 362 -21.44 13.14 9.71
CA GLY A 362 -22.58 13.92 10.20
C GLY A 362 -23.30 13.21 11.34
N TRP A 363 -22.57 12.84 12.37
CA TRP A 363 -23.09 12.10 13.52
C TRP A 363 -23.66 13.04 14.58
N SER A 364 -24.83 12.71 15.08
CA SER A 364 -25.46 13.36 16.22
C SER A 364 -26.01 12.32 17.19
N LEU A 365 -25.87 12.59 18.49
CA LEU A 365 -26.47 11.78 19.54
C LEU A 365 -27.18 12.66 20.55
N ARG A 366 -28.43 12.33 20.85
CA ARG A 366 -29.24 12.97 21.88
C ARG A 366 -29.62 11.96 22.95
N LEU A 367 -29.17 12.18 24.18
CA LEU A 367 -29.53 11.39 25.35
C LEU A 367 -30.53 12.18 26.21
N ASP A 368 -31.71 11.63 26.42
CA ASP A 368 -32.72 12.09 27.38
C ASP A 368 -32.76 11.15 28.57
N TYR A 369 -32.57 11.69 29.78
CA TYR A 369 -32.63 10.94 31.04
C TYR A 369 -33.55 11.63 32.07
N THR A 370 -34.52 12.39 31.58
CA THR A 370 -35.46 13.17 32.41
C THR A 370 -36.23 12.28 33.40
N ASP A 371 -36.70 11.11 32.94
CA ASP A 371 -37.56 10.20 33.73
C ASP A 371 -36.75 9.20 34.59
N THR A 372 -35.62 9.65 35.14
CA THR A 372 -34.70 8.83 35.95
C THR A 372 -34.33 9.50 37.27
N ASN A 373 -33.88 8.69 38.23
CA ASN A 373 -33.27 9.15 39.49
C ASN A 373 -31.78 9.50 39.36
N ILE A 374 -31.28 9.70 38.13
CA ILE A 374 -29.89 10.11 37.89
C ILE A 374 -29.71 11.57 38.31
N GLY A 375 -28.76 11.80 39.20
CA GLY A 375 -28.41 13.12 39.73
C GLY A 375 -27.33 13.82 38.93
N ASP A 376 -26.25 13.10 38.61
CA ASP A 376 -25.15 13.62 37.78
C ASP A 376 -24.90 12.69 36.57
N MET A 377 -24.62 13.29 35.42
CA MET A 377 -24.31 12.58 34.17
C MET A 377 -23.06 13.17 33.52
N ARG A 378 -22.01 12.36 33.40
CA ARG A 378 -20.75 12.71 32.75
C ARG A 378 -20.63 12.05 31.39
N VAL A 379 -19.96 12.75 30.50
CA VAL A 379 -19.75 12.36 29.10
C VAL A 379 -18.26 12.24 28.89
N ASN A 380 -17.80 11.03 28.59
CA ASN A 380 -16.44 10.78 28.16
C ASN A 380 -16.50 10.42 26.68
N ASP A 381 -16.02 11.33 25.86
CA ASP A 381 -16.02 11.16 24.42
C ASP A 381 -14.68 10.57 23.96
N THR A 382 -14.72 9.47 23.21
CA THR A 382 -13.54 8.90 22.54
C THR A 382 -13.47 9.30 21.06
N VAL A 383 -14.36 10.17 20.60
CA VAL A 383 -14.37 10.74 19.25
C VAL A 383 -13.15 11.63 19.06
N ALA A 384 -12.11 11.07 18.46
CA ALA A 384 -10.96 11.80 17.98
C ALA A 384 -11.30 12.48 16.63
N THR A 385 -12.12 13.54 16.63
CA THR A 385 -12.36 14.36 15.43
C THR A 385 -11.72 15.74 15.52
N ALA A 386 -11.31 16.25 14.36
CA ALA A 386 -11.05 17.67 14.14
C ALA A 386 -12.14 18.22 13.20
N PRO A 387 -13.00 19.16 13.64
CA PRO A 387 -13.10 19.74 14.99
C PRO A 387 -13.65 18.77 16.05
N ALA A 388 -13.37 19.05 17.32
CA ALA A 388 -13.87 18.28 18.46
C ALA A 388 -15.39 18.26 18.49
N ALA A 389 -15.97 17.17 19.00
CA ALA A 389 -17.42 17.05 19.13
C ALA A 389 -17.98 18.16 20.03
N ARG A 390 -19.12 18.73 19.63
CA ARG A 390 -19.80 19.75 20.41
C ARG A 390 -20.76 19.09 21.39
N ILE A 391 -20.54 19.29 22.69
CA ILE A 391 -21.43 18.79 23.75
C ILE A 391 -22.31 19.95 24.25
N VAL A 392 -23.63 19.76 24.19
CA VAL A 392 -24.63 20.72 24.69
C VAL A 392 -25.48 20.04 25.75
N ARG A 393 -25.69 20.72 26.88
CA ARG A 393 -26.54 20.26 27.98
C ARG A 393 -27.75 21.16 28.10
N SER A 394 -28.88 20.59 28.51
CA SER A 394 -30.01 21.40 28.98
C SER A 394 -29.58 22.35 30.10
N PRO A 395 -30.07 23.60 30.13
CA PRO A 395 -29.90 24.48 31.29
C PRO A 395 -30.48 23.86 32.56
N GLU A 396 -29.88 24.11 33.72
CA GLU A 396 -30.40 23.61 35.02
C GLU A 396 -31.83 24.09 35.32
N ALA A 397 -32.22 25.24 34.76
CA ALA A 397 -33.55 25.83 34.96
C ALA A 397 -34.68 25.13 34.22
N VAL A 398 -34.40 24.20 33.29
CA VAL A 398 -35.45 23.45 32.58
C VAL A 398 -35.61 22.04 33.17
N PRO A 399 -36.84 21.51 33.30
CA PRO A 399 -37.06 20.16 33.85
C PRO A 399 -36.41 19.04 33.02
N GLY A 400 -36.27 19.24 31.70
CA GLY A 400 -35.76 18.23 30.79
C GLY A 400 -34.25 18.05 30.90
N LYS A 401 -33.81 16.83 31.23
CA LYS A 401 -32.39 16.46 31.33
C LYS A 401 -31.91 15.84 30.03
N VAL A 402 -31.32 16.68 29.17
CA VAL A 402 -30.86 16.26 27.84
C VAL A 402 -29.39 16.61 27.61
N ILE A 403 -28.66 15.69 26.98
CA ILE A 403 -27.32 15.91 26.45
C ILE A 403 -27.34 15.67 24.95
N ALA A 404 -26.80 16.61 24.18
CA ALA A 404 -26.61 16.47 22.74
C ALA A 404 -25.12 16.50 22.41
N LEU A 405 -24.69 15.61 21.52
CA LEU A 405 -23.36 15.56 20.94
C LEU A 405 -23.48 15.63 19.42
N GLU A 406 -22.61 16.42 18.78
CA GLU A 406 -22.58 16.57 17.33
C GLU A 406 -21.14 16.54 16.81
N SER A 407 -20.91 15.79 15.73
CA SER A 407 -19.66 15.80 14.96
C SER A 407 -19.94 15.81 13.45
N ALA A 408 -19.43 16.84 12.77
CA ALA A 408 -19.57 16.99 11.32
C ALA A 408 -18.53 16.18 10.52
N GLY A 409 -17.44 15.76 11.19
CA GLY A 409 -16.33 15.02 10.57
C GLY A 409 -16.66 13.55 10.30
N TRP A 410 -15.66 12.84 9.77
CA TRP A 410 -15.71 11.38 9.69
C TRP A 410 -15.37 10.77 11.04
N LEU A 411 -16.22 9.85 11.50
CA LEU A 411 -15.99 8.97 12.63
C LEU A 411 -15.61 7.59 12.12
N MET A 412 -14.50 7.08 12.62
CA MET A 412 -14.02 5.76 12.29
C MET A 412 -14.65 4.70 13.22
N PRO A 413 -14.83 3.45 12.76
CA PRO A 413 -15.37 2.38 13.61
C PRO A 413 -14.65 2.27 14.95
N GLY A 414 -15.43 2.13 16.03
CA GLY A 414 -14.90 2.10 17.39
C GLY A 414 -14.91 3.46 18.11
N SER A 415 -14.97 4.57 17.37
CA SER A 415 -15.26 5.89 17.94
C SER A 415 -16.63 5.89 18.62
N GLY A 416 -16.76 6.56 19.77
CA GLY A 416 -18.01 6.56 20.50
C GLY A 416 -18.03 7.46 21.71
N VAL A 417 -19.13 7.38 22.46
CA VAL A 417 -19.34 8.16 23.68
C VAL A 417 -19.72 7.24 24.82
N ALA A 418 -19.06 7.42 25.96
CA ALA A 418 -19.43 6.81 27.22
C ALA A 418 -20.20 7.83 28.08
N PHE A 419 -21.40 7.45 28.46
CA PHE A 419 -22.18 8.12 29.49
C PHE A 419 -21.94 7.41 30.80
N THR A 420 -21.58 8.17 31.83
CA THR A 420 -21.40 7.67 33.19
C THR A 420 -22.23 8.49 34.15
N TRP A 421 -22.85 7.87 35.14
CA TRP A 421 -23.78 8.58 36.01
C TRP A 421 -23.67 8.19 37.48
N THR A 422 -24.16 9.10 38.31
CA THR A 422 -24.36 8.90 39.76
C THR A 422 -25.85 9.12 40.07
N LEU A 423 -26.44 8.23 40.86
CA LEU A 423 -27.84 8.34 41.27
C LEU A 423 -28.01 9.41 42.35
N ASN A 424 -29.19 10.00 42.47
CA ASN A 424 -29.49 11.01 43.49
C ASN A 424 -29.18 10.50 44.92
N GLU A 425 -29.45 9.22 45.19
CA GLU A 425 -29.22 8.59 46.50
C GLU A 425 -27.74 8.41 46.84
N GLU A 426 -26.87 8.45 45.83
CA GLU A 426 -25.42 8.25 45.94
C GLU A 426 -24.66 9.57 46.02
N LEU A 427 -25.33 10.69 45.72
CA LEU A 427 -24.74 12.02 45.86
C LEU A 427 -24.53 12.36 47.34
N PRO A 428 -23.47 13.13 47.68
CA PRO A 428 -23.27 13.58 49.04
C PRO A 428 -24.51 14.33 49.54
N GLN A 429 -25.17 13.79 50.55
CA GLN A 429 -26.24 14.51 51.24
C GLN A 429 -25.57 15.61 52.06
N THR A 430 -25.58 16.85 51.57
CA THR A 430 -25.20 18.00 52.37
C THR A 430 -26.27 18.24 53.44
N GLU A 431 -26.22 17.50 54.54
CA GLU A 431 -26.79 17.95 55.80
C GLU A 431 -25.74 18.77 56.55
N GLN A 432 -25.71 20.09 56.25
CA GLN A 432 -25.61 21.22 57.20
C GLN A 432 -25.00 22.46 56.51
N PRO A 433 -25.56 23.67 56.76
CA PRO A 433 -24.95 24.91 56.34
C PRO A 433 -23.76 25.20 57.26
N GLU A 434 -22.55 24.78 56.87
CA GLU A 434 -21.36 25.33 57.51
C GLU A 434 -21.22 26.80 57.12
N ALA A 435 -21.53 27.65 58.10
CA ALA A 435 -21.27 29.06 58.07
C ALA A 435 -19.78 29.32 57.77
N ALA A 436 -19.55 30.14 56.75
CA ALA A 436 -18.40 31.02 56.55
C ALA A 436 -17.07 30.67 57.26
N ALA A 437 -16.05 30.30 56.46
CA ALA A 437 -14.69 30.75 56.72
C ALA A 437 -13.83 30.79 55.44
N SER A 438 -13.57 32.02 54.98
CA SER A 438 -12.25 32.48 54.51
C SER A 438 -11.63 31.90 53.22
N SER A 439 -11.76 32.69 52.14
CA SER A 439 -10.65 33.29 51.38
C SER A 439 -9.50 32.41 50.86
N ARG A 440 -9.30 32.41 49.53
CA ARG A 440 -8.28 33.27 48.87
C ARG A 440 -8.29 33.08 47.34
N GLU A 441 -8.34 34.21 46.63
CA GLU A 441 -7.82 34.35 45.27
C GLU A 441 -6.31 34.12 45.23
N ARG A 442 -5.83 33.44 44.18
CA ARG A 442 -4.88 34.01 43.21
C ARG A 442 -4.94 33.24 41.89
#